data_AF-A0A451AM43-F1
#
_entry.id   AF-A0A451AM43-F1
#
_cell.length_a   1.000
_cell.length_b   1.000
_cell.length_c   1.000
_cell.angle_alpha   90.00
_cell.angle_beta   90.00
_cell.angle_gamma   90.00
#
_symmetry.space_group_name_H-M   'P 1'
#
loop_
_entity.id
_entity.type
_entity.pdbx_description
1 polymer ?
#
loop_
_entity_poly.entity_id
_entity_poly.type
_entity_poly.pdbx_seq_one_letter_code
_entity_poly.pdbx_strand_id
1 'polypeptide(L)'
;PLSEVRIKDYTGEWVTFEYKDYRHGGSKVLHTLKTIDFIGRLIRHIPSHYFNVIRHFGILASRVKKQYKEITDRVLESPPEVDEAPN
;
A
#
# COMPACT_ATOMS: atom_id res chain seq x y z
N PRO A 1 3.60 -4.30 0.00
CA PRO A 1 3.54 -4.87 1.36
C PRO A 1 4.61 -4.23 2.27
N LEU A 2 4.17 -3.79 3.45
CA LEU A 2 5.03 -3.28 4.52
C LEU A 2 5.53 -4.46 5.37
N SER A 3 6.79 -4.42 5.82
CA SER A 3 7.42 -5.49 6.61
C SER A 3 8.48 -4.89 7.53
N GLU A 4 8.68 -5.44 8.74
CA GLU A 4 9.68 -4.93 9.69
C GLU A 4 11.10 -5.03 9.15
N VAL A 5 11.37 -6.01 8.28
CA VAL A 5 12.68 -6.22 7.62
C VAL A 5 13.12 -5.00 6.80
N ARG A 6 12.19 -4.12 6.44
CA ARG A 6 12.44 -2.95 5.61
C ARG A 6 12.71 -1.67 6.42
N ILE A 7 12.65 -1.74 7.75
CA ILE A 7 12.96 -0.61 8.64
C ILE A 7 14.47 -0.31 8.56
N LYS A 8 14.81 0.97 8.47
CA LYS A 8 16.19 1.48 8.45
C LYS A 8 16.52 2.29 9.70
N ASP A 9 15.54 2.99 10.25
CA ASP A 9 15.70 3.78 11.47
C ASP A 9 14.40 3.81 12.29
N TYR A 10 14.56 3.95 13.61
CA TYR A 10 13.46 4.02 14.56
C TYR A 10 13.81 4.95 15.73
N THR A 11 13.05 6.03 15.87
CA THR A 11 13.26 7.06 16.90
C THR A 11 12.22 7.00 18.02
N GLY A 12 11.37 5.97 18.06
CA GLY A 12 10.25 5.88 19.00
C GLY A 12 8.97 6.49 18.45
N GLU A 13 9.02 7.74 18.01
CA GLU A 13 7.88 8.44 17.41
C GLU A 13 7.77 8.25 15.90
N TRP A 14 8.90 8.03 15.23
CA TRP A 14 9.00 7.89 13.78
C TRP A 14 9.71 6.59 13.40
N VAL A 15 9.28 6.04 12.27
CA VAL A 15 9.85 4.86 11.63
C VAL A 15 10.21 5.24 10.19
N THR A 16 11.49 5.07 9.83
CA THR A 16 11.95 5.21 8.45
C THR A 16 12.14 3.82 7.84
N PHE A 17 11.48 3.55 6.72
CA PHE A 17 11.56 2.25 6.04
C PHE A 17 11.68 2.39 4.53
N GLU A 18 12.23 1.35 3.90
CA GLU A 18 12.39 1.27 2.45
C GLU A 18 11.13 0.71 1.80
N TYR A 19 10.51 1.48 0.89
CA TYR A 19 9.38 1.02 0.07
C TYR A 19 9.69 1.07 -1.42
N LYS A 20 8.90 0.31 -2.18
CA LYS A 20 9.01 0.28 -3.65
C LYS A 20 7.95 1.21 -4.24
N ASP A 21 8.38 2.26 -4.92
CA ASP A 21 7.49 3.23 -5.55
C ASP A 21 7.04 2.73 -6.92
N TYR A 22 5.82 2.22 -6.98
CA TYR A 22 5.26 1.71 -8.24
C TYR A 22 4.77 2.83 -9.19
N ARG A 23 4.65 4.08 -8.74
CA ARG A 23 4.37 5.22 -9.62
C ARG A 23 5.60 5.59 -10.45
N HIS A 24 6.79 5.48 -9.84
CA HIS A 24 8.07 5.79 -10.49
C HIS A 24 8.84 4.53 -10.89
N GLY A 25 8.18 3.59 -11.57
CA GLY A 25 8.85 2.43 -12.18
C GLY A 25 9.39 1.38 -11.21
N GLY A 26 9.04 1.46 -9.93
CA GLY A 26 9.47 0.52 -8.90
C GLY A 26 10.79 0.86 -8.24
N SER A 27 11.19 2.14 -8.21
CA SER A 27 12.37 2.60 -7.46
C SER A 27 12.22 2.31 -5.97
N LYS A 28 13.36 2.11 -5.28
CA LYS A 28 13.39 1.95 -3.83
C LYS A 28 13.62 3.32 -3.20
N VAL A 29 12.72 3.70 -2.31
CA VAL A 29 12.72 5.03 -1.67
C VAL A 29 12.53 4.86 -0.16
N LEU A 30 13.13 5.76 0.60
CA LEU A 30 12.94 5.82 2.05
C LEU A 30 11.67 6.62 2.35
N HIS A 31 10.96 6.20 3.38
CA HIS A 31 9.73 6.83 3.78
C HIS A 31 9.63 6.85 5.28
N THR A 32 9.33 8.03 5.81
CA THR A 32 9.27 8.30 7.24
C THR A 32 7.80 8.48 7.63
N LEU A 33 7.34 7.69 8.60
CA LEU A 33 5.97 7.73 9.11
C LEU A 33 5.99 7.78 10.64
N LYS A 34 4.92 8.27 11.24
CA LYS A 34 4.71 8.06 12.68
C LYS A 34 4.62 6.56 12.98
N THR A 35 5.17 6.15 14.11
CA THR A 35 5.17 4.75 14.57
C THR A 35 3.76 4.15 14.59
N ILE A 36 2.77 4.92 15.05
CA ILE A 36 1.36 4.47 15.10
C ILE A 36 0.78 4.19 13.70
N ASP A 37 1.13 5.00 12.70
CA ASP A 37 0.66 4.84 11.33
C ASP A 37 1.32 3.64 10.66
N PHE A 38 2.62 3.43 10.96
CA PHE A 38 3.35 2.25 10.52
C PHE A 38 2.71 0.97 11.06
N ILE A 39 2.41 0.90 12.36
CA ILE A 39 1.75 -0.27 12.99
C ILE A 39 0.37 -0.51 12.36
N GLY A 40 -0.44 0.53 12.17
CA GLY A 40 -1.75 0.39 11.54
C GLY A 40 -1.68 -0.15 10.12
N ARG A 41 -0.68 0.28 9.33
CA ARG A 41 -0.42 -0.25 7.97
C ARG A 41 0.09 -1.68 8.00
N LEU A 42 0.91 -2.06 8.99
CA LEU A 42 1.42 -3.41 9.16
C LEU A 42 0.28 -4.40 9.45
N ILE A 43 -0.61 -4.06 10.39
CA ILE A 43 -1.72 -4.92 10.82
C ILE A 43 -2.69 -5.23 9.66
N ARG A 44 -2.93 -4.29 8.74
CA ARG A 44 -3.78 -4.52 7.56
C ARG A 44 -3.31 -5.70 6.70
N HIS A 45 -2.03 -6.02 6.73
CA HIS A 45 -1.46 -7.15 5.98
C HIS A 45 -1.60 -8.49 6.70
N ILE A 46 -2.02 -8.51 7.96
CA ILE A 46 -2.22 -9.72 8.75
C ILE A 46 -3.68 -10.17 8.55
N PRO A 47 -3.93 -11.29 7.86
CA PRO A 47 -5.29 -11.81 7.71
C PRO A 47 -5.82 -12.35 9.04
N SER A 48 -7.15 -12.33 9.22
CA SER A 48 -7.76 -12.94 10.41
C SER A 48 -7.54 -14.45 10.42
N HIS A 49 -7.62 -15.04 11.62
CA HIS A 49 -7.56 -16.50 11.76
C HIS A 49 -8.68 -17.14 10.92
N TYR A 50 -8.35 -18.21 10.18
CA TYR A 50 -9.23 -18.89 9.22
C TYR A 50 -9.71 -18.07 8.01
N PHE A 51 -9.06 -16.94 7.68
CA PHE A 51 -9.41 -16.20 6.46
C PHE A 51 -8.93 -16.95 5.20
N ASN A 52 -9.88 -17.53 4.46
CA ASN A 52 -9.59 -18.13 3.16
C ASN A 52 -9.42 -17.04 2.10
N VAL A 53 -8.18 -16.86 1.61
CA VAL A 53 -7.87 -15.88 0.56
C VAL A 53 -8.39 -16.37 -0.79
N ILE A 54 -9.42 -15.71 -1.32
CA ILE A 54 -9.91 -15.97 -2.68
C ILE A 54 -9.07 -15.14 -3.67
N ARG A 55 -8.17 -15.81 -4.41
CA ARG A 55 -7.23 -15.14 -5.34
C ARG A 55 -7.89 -14.39 -6.50
N HIS A 56 -9.09 -14.77 -6.91
CA HIS A 56 -9.74 -14.28 -8.13
C HIS A 56 -11.20 -13.89 -7.88
N PHE A 57 -11.44 -13.05 -6.88
CA PHE A 57 -12.77 -12.55 -6.55
C PHE A 57 -12.85 -11.03 -6.59
N GLY A 58 -14.06 -10.51 -6.77
CA GLY A 58 -14.36 -9.08 -6.77
C GLY A 58 -13.92 -8.35 -8.04
N ILE A 59 -13.96 -7.02 -7.96
CA ILE A 59 -13.76 -6.11 -9.10
C ILE A 59 -12.32 -6.11 -9.65
N LEU A 60 -11.35 -6.62 -8.88
CA LEU A 60 -9.95 -6.70 -9.29
C LEU A 60 -9.56 -8.06 -9.89
N ALA A 61 -10.49 -9.01 -9.99
CA ALA A 61 -10.22 -10.33 -10.56
C ALA A 61 -9.85 -10.24 -12.05
N SER A 62 -8.83 -10.99 -12.50
CA SER A 62 -8.22 -10.83 -13.83
C SER A 62 -9.19 -10.84 -15.01
N ARG A 63 -10.25 -11.66 -14.94
CA ARG A 63 -11.26 -11.78 -16.01
C ARG A 63 -12.12 -10.53 -16.17
N VAL A 64 -12.41 -9.83 -15.07
CA VAL A 64 -13.36 -8.71 -15.05
C VAL A 64 -12.71 -7.36 -14.76
N LYS A 65 -11.44 -7.36 -14.30
CA LYS A 65 -10.68 -6.17 -13.91
C LYS A 65 -10.70 -5.07 -14.95
N LYS A 66 -10.58 -5.42 -16.25
CA LYS A 66 -10.58 -4.43 -17.33
C LYS A 66 -11.91 -3.69 -17.42
N GLN A 67 -13.02 -4.41 -17.41
CA GLN A 67 -14.37 -3.85 -17.49
C GLN A 67 -14.66 -2.95 -16.28
N TYR A 68 -14.34 -3.42 -15.07
CA TYR A 68 -14.53 -2.62 -13.85
C TYR A 68 -13.62 -1.40 -13.80
N LYS A 69 -12.40 -1.47 -14.36
CA LYS A 69 -11.51 -0.32 -14.45
C LYS A 69 -12.14 0.80 -15.28
N GLU A 70 -12.69 0.48 -16.45
CA GLU A 70 -13.36 1.48 -17.31
C GLU A 70 -14.54 2.17 -16.60
N ILE A 71 -15.33 1.40 -15.82
CA ILE A 71 -16.42 1.95 -15.02
C ILE A 71 -15.88 2.84 -13.90
N THR A 72 -14.84 2.38 -13.20
CA THR A 72 -14.24 3.10 -12.07
C THR A 72 -13.63 4.43 -12.52
N ASP A 73 -12.89 4.43 -13.63
CA ASP A 73 -12.27 5.64 -14.20
C ASP A 73 -13.30 6.68 -14.65
N ARG A 74 -14.52 6.25 -15.01
CA ARG A 74 -15.63 7.16 -15.35
C ARG A 74 -16.30 7.77 -14.11
N VAL A 75 -16.40 7.00 -13.03
CA VAL A 75 -17.20 7.36 -11.84
C VAL A 75 -16.37 8.09 -10.78
N LEU A 76 -15.08 7.75 -10.66
CA LEU A 76 -14.19 8.36 -9.67
C LEU A 76 -13.40 9.51 -10.28
N GLU A 77 -13.14 10.53 -9.48
CA GLU A 77 -12.19 11.60 -9.80
C GLU A 77 -10.75 11.07 -9.82
N SER A 78 -9.86 11.81 -10.49
CA SER A 78 -8.43 11.49 -10.52
C SER A 78 -7.90 11.35 -9.08
N PRO A 79 -7.10 10.30 -8.79
CA PRO A 79 -6.56 10.12 -7.45
C PRO A 79 -5.73 11.34 -7.07
N PRO A 80 -5.78 11.78 -5.80
CA PRO A 80 -5.01 12.92 -5.35
C PRO A 80 -3.52 12.68 -5.64
N GLU A 81 -2.83 13.76 -6.02
CA GLU A 81 -1.38 13.82 -5.93
C GLU A 81 -1.04 13.64 -4.45
N VAL A 82 -0.66 12.41 -4.09
CA VAL A 82 -0.21 12.14 -2.73
C VAL A 82 1.14 12.81 -2.64
N ASP A 83 1.23 13.86 -1.81
CA ASP A 83 2.48 14.50 -1.40
C ASP A 83 3.50 13.38 -1.16
N GLU A 84 4.57 13.36 -1.97
CA GLU A 84 5.73 12.51 -1.72
C GLU A 84 6.04 12.68 -0.24
N ALA A 85 5.87 11.64 0.59
CA ALA A 85 6.11 11.89 2.01
C ALA A 85 7.55 12.39 2.13
N PRO A 86 7.74 13.47 2.90
CA PRO A 86 9.02 14.14 2.98
C PRO A 86 10.08 13.09 3.26
N ASN A 87 11.12 13.10 2.41
CA ASN A 87 12.32 12.28 2.57
C ASN A 87 12.82 12.33 4.01
#